data_AF-A0A3B9GBB1-F1
#
_entry.id   AF-A0A3B9GBB1-F1
#
_cell.length_a   1.000
_cell.length_b   1.000
_cell.length_c   1.000
_cell.angle_alpha   90.00
_cell.angle_beta   90.00
_cell.angle_gamma   90.00
#
_symmetry.space_group_name_H-M   'P 1'
#
loop_
_entity.id
_entity.type
_entity.pdbx_description
1 polymer ?
#
loop_
_entity_poly.entity_id
_entity_poly.type
_entity_poly.pdbx_seq_one_letter_code
_entity_poly.pdbx_strand_id
1 'polypeptide(L)' 'ADFNPSQAAMTNFKPFANEDGKKIWFAYPRWTRDQTAVVYHAGRKLFLHTTDTGTTEQVSTNDQADYRYPHGEATPK' A
#
# COMPACT_ATOMS: atom_id res chain seq x y z
N ALA A 1 6.75 -5.12 -9.72
CA ALA A 1 7.23 -4.52 -10.97
C ALA A 1 8.68 -4.92 -11.11
N ASP A 2 9.10 -5.21 -12.33
CA ASP A 2 10.48 -5.60 -12.60
C ASP A 2 11.23 -4.36 -13.08
N PHE A 3 12.30 -4.01 -12.37
CA PHE A 3 13.17 -2.90 -12.75
C PHE A 3 14.31 -3.45 -13.60
N ASN A 4 14.41 -2.99 -14.84
CA ASN A 4 15.54 -3.30 -15.68
C ASN A 4 16.63 -2.24 -15.50
N PRO A 5 17.81 -2.56 -14.95
CA PRO A 5 18.87 -1.57 -14.79
C PRO A 5 19.51 -1.13 -16.11
N SER A 6 19.43 -1.93 -17.18
CA SER A 6 19.99 -1.58 -18.50
C SER A 6 19.05 -0.73 -19.35
N GLN A 7 17.77 -0.66 -18.99
CA GLN A 7 16.75 0.10 -19.68
C GLN A 7 15.87 0.71 -18.61
N ALA A 8 15.95 2.02 -18.39
CA ALA A 8 15.23 2.77 -17.35
C ALA A 8 13.69 2.72 -17.54
N ALA A 9 13.14 1.52 -17.36
CA ALA A 9 11.77 1.15 -17.64
C ALA A 9 11.33 0.19 -16.54
N MET A 10 10.22 0.53 -15.90
CA MET A 10 9.49 -0.38 -15.04
C MET A 10 8.51 -1.15 -15.90
N THR A 11 8.53 -2.48 -15.80
CA THR A 11 7.62 -3.38 -16.53
C THR A 11 6.91 -4.31 -15.55
N ASN A 12 5.93 -5.08 -16.04
CA ASN A 12 5.21 -6.07 -15.24
C ASN A 12 4.61 -5.48 -13.94
N PHE A 13 3.88 -4.38 -14.09
CA PHE A 13 3.18 -3.76 -12.96
C PHE A 13 2.11 -4.72 -12.45
N LYS A 14 2.17 -5.02 -11.15
CA LYS A 14 1.16 -5.81 -10.46
C LYS A 14 0.35 -4.85 -9.60
N PRO A 15 -0.88 -4.50 -9.98
CA PRO A 15 -1.75 -3.77 -9.09
C PRO A 15 -2.02 -4.64 -7.85
N PHE A 16 -2.04 -4.02 -6.67
CA PHE A 16 -2.39 -4.70 -5.42
C PHE A 16 -3.60 -4.04 -4.71
N ALA A 17 -4.04 -2.90 -5.24
CA ALA A 17 -5.17 -2.14 -4.75
C ALA A 17 -5.88 -1.47 -5.93
N ASN A 18 -7.18 -1.22 -5.76
CA ASN A 18 -8.03 -0.53 -6.72
C ASN A 18 -8.19 -1.19 -8.10
N GLU A 19 -8.26 -2.52 -8.18
CA GLU A 19 -8.54 -3.19 -9.46
C GLU A 19 -9.84 -2.69 -10.11
N ASP A 20 -10.83 -2.35 -9.29
CA ASP A 20 -12.12 -1.77 -9.71
C ASP A 20 -12.02 -0.34 -10.29
N GLY A 21 -10.86 0.33 -10.22
CA GLY A 21 -10.68 1.69 -10.74
C GLY A 21 -11.55 2.75 -10.05
N LYS A 22 -11.91 2.55 -8.78
CA LYS A 22 -12.72 3.50 -8.01
C LYS A 22 -11.99 4.83 -7.88
N LYS A 23 -12.75 5.93 -7.98
CA LYS A 23 -12.26 7.30 -7.78
C LYS A 23 -12.10 7.64 -6.30
N ILE A 24 -11.39 6.80 -5.58
CA ILE A 24 -11.02 7.04 -4.19
C ILE A 24 -9.54 7.40 -4.12
N TRP A 25 -9.18 8.25 -3.17
CA TRP A 25 -7.79 8.69 -3.05
C TRP A 25 -6.92 7.57 -2.47
N PHE A 26 -6.01 7.05 -3.30
CA PHE A 26 -4.94 6.12 -2.93
C PHE A 26 -3.61 6.86 -2.85
N ALA A 27 -2.90 6.71 -1.74
CA ALA A 27 -1.63 7.40 -1.56
C ALA A 27 -0.73 6.75 -0.51
N TYR A 28 0.50 7.24 -0.49
CA TYR A 28 1.48 6.99 0.55
C TYR A 28 1.78 5.50 0.82
N PRO A 29 2.02 4.66 -0.20
CA PRO A 29 2.44 3.28 0.04
C PRO A 29 3.81 3.27 0.73
N ARG A 30 3.96 2.44 1.77
CA ARG A 30 5.21 2.25 2.51
C ARG A 30 5.40 0.77 2.84
N TRP A 31 6.61 0.27 2.66
CA TRP A 31 6.98 -1.06 3.12
C TRP A 31 7.06 -1.12 4.65
N THR A 32 6.64 -2.25 5.23
CA THR A 32 7.00 -2.63 6.61
C THR A 32 8.52 -2.81 6.72
N ARG A 33 9.10 -2.76 7.94
CA ARG A 33 10.57 -2.88 8.09
C ARG A 33 11.08 -4.23 7.61
N ASP A 34 10.30 -5.28 7.82
CA ASP A 34 10.59 -6.63 7.34
C ASP A 34 10.38 -6.82 5.83
N GLN A 35 9.87 -5.79 5.13
CA GLN A 35 9.59 -5.78 3.69
C GLN A 35 8.59 -6.85 3.21
N THR A 36 7.77 -7.41 4.11
CA THR A 36 6.78 -8.43 3.75
C THR A 36 5.44 -7.85 3.29
N ALA A 37 5.16 -6.60 3.67
CA ALA A 37 3.89 -5.95 3.42
C ALA A 37 4.01 -4.46 3.10
N VAL A 38 2.97 -3.92 2.48
CA VAL A 38 2.83 -2.50 2.15
C VAL A 38 1.64 -1.94 2.91
N VAL A 39 1.87 -0.94 3.78
CA VAL A 39 0.79 -0.09 4.30
C VAL A 39 0.48 1.01 3.30
N TYR A 40 -0.80 1.32 3.12
CA TYR A 40 -1.22 2.42 2.26
C TYR A 40 -2.51 3.06 2.75
N HIS A 41 -2.73 4.30 2.30
CA HIS A 41 -3.98 5.02 2.53
C HIS A 41 -4.93 4.79 1.36
N ALA A 42 -6.19 4.47 1.67
CA ALA A 42 -7.30 4.56 0.72
C ALA A 42 -8.56 5.09 1.42
N GLY A 43 -9.21 6.11 0.86
CA GLY A 43 -10.51 6.57 1.36
C GLY A 43 -10.55 6.93 2.85
N ARG A 44 -9.53 7.62 3.36
CA ARG A 44 -9.35 8.01 4.79
C ARG A 44 -9.04 6.87 5.74
N LYS A 45 -8.78 5.66 5.22
CA LYS A 45 -8.46 4.44 5.98
C LYS A 45 -7.07 3.94 5.63
N LEU A 46 -6.50 3.14 6.55
CA LEU A 46 -5.23 2.47 6.36
C LEU A 46 -5.46 0.99 6.08
N PHE A 47 -4.75 0.49 5.08
CA PHE A 47 -4.77 -0.90 4.68
C PHE A 47 -3.36 -1.47 4.69
N LEU A 48 -3.24 -2.74 5.06
CA LEU A 48 -2.01 -3.52 4.97
C LEU A 48 -2.18 -4.57 3.86
N HIS A 49 -1.28 -4.56 2.89
CA HIS A 49 -1.23 -5.54 1.81
C HIS A 49 -0.01 -6.45 2.00
N THR A 50 -0.26 -7.73 2.29
CA THR A 50 0.79 -8.75 2.39
C THR A 50 1.10 -9.30 1.00
N THR A 51 2.36 -9.15 0.57
CA THR A 51 2.72 -9.39 -0.83
C THR A 51 2.77 -10.87 -1.20
N ASP A 52 3.26 -11.73 -0.30
CA ASP A 52 3.36 -13.18 -0.53
C ASP A 52 1.99 -13.85 -0.73
N THR A 53 1.00 -13.39 0.03
CA THR A 53 -0.37 -13.96 0.02
C THR A 53 -1.33 -13.17 -0.87
N GLY A 54 -0.96 -11.95 -1.27
CA GLY A 54 -1.84 -11.01 -1.98
C GLY A 54 -3.01 -10.50 -1.13
N THR A 55 -3.00 -10.72 0.18
CA THR A 55 -4.14 -10.37 1.06
C THR A 55 -4.07 -8.92 1.49
N THR A 56 -5.24 -8.26 1.51
CA THR A 56 -5.38 -6.88 1.99
C THR A 56 -6.35 -6.84 3.16
N GLU A 57 -5.96 -6.17 4.24
CA GLU A 57 -6.80 -5.93 5.42
C GLU A 57 -6.83 -4.45 5.79
N GLN A 58 -7.95 -3.98 6.34
CA GLN A 58 -8.02 -2.64 6.93
C GLN A 58 -7.44 -2.67 8.35
N VAL A 59 -6.42 -1.86 8.61
CA VAL A 59 -5.74 -1.77 9.92
C VAL A 59 -6.13 -0.51 10.71
N SER A 60 -6.78 0.47 10.07
CA SER A 60 -7.39 1.59 10.77
C SER A 60 -8.68 1.15 11.48
N THR A 61 -8.76 1.39 12.80
CA THR A 61 -9.85 0.91 13.66
C THR A 61 -10.91 1.95 13.99
N ASN A 62 -10.63 3.25 13.80
CA ASN A 62 -11.60 4.32 14.06
C ASN A 62 -12.26 4.78 12.74
N ASP A 63 -13.54 4.50 12.58
CA ASP A 63 -14.28 4.86 11.37
C ASP A 63 -14.50 6.37 11.19
N GLN A 64 -14.43 7.14 12.28
CA GLN A 64 -14.57 8.59 12.24
C GLN A 64 -13.22 9.31 12.00
N ALA A 65 -12.11 8.62 12.23
CA ALA A 65 -10.78 9.20 12.04
C ALA A 65 -10.40 9.31 10.56
N ASP A 66 -9.53 10.28 10.29
CA ASP A 66 -8.96 10.57 8.99
C ASP A 66 -7.46 10.27 9.01
N TYR A 67 -7.09 9.11 8.47
CA TYR A 67 -5.72 8.60 8.55
C TYR A 67 -4.81 9.12 7.42
N ARG A 68 -4.89 10.42 7.11
CA ARG A 68 -4.01 11.06 6.12
C ARG A 68 -2.55 11.07 6.60
N TYR A 69 -1.63 10.96 5.64
CA TYR A 69 -0.18 11.02 5.86
C TYR A 69 0.36 9.96 6.84
N PRO A 70 0.17 8.65 6.58
CA PRO A 70 0.78 7.63 7.42
C PRO A 70 2.32 7.77 7.42
N HIS A 71 2.89 7.97 8.61
CA HIS A 71 4.33 7.97 8.82
C HIS A 71 4.82 6.54 9.07
N GLY A 72 5.65 6.04 8.15
CA GLY A 72 6.20 4.68 8.21
C GLY A 72 7.32 4.46 9.24
N GLU A 73 7.70 5.47 10.02
CA GLU A 73 8.76 5.28 11.04
C GLU A 73 8.33 4.38 12.19
N ALA A 74 7.01 4.23 12.40
CA ALA A 74 6.43 3.39 13.44
C ALA A 74 5.40 2.37 12.88
N THR A 75 5.47 2.03 11.59
CA THR A 75 4.61 0.96 11.05
C THR A 75 4.93 -0.37 11.72
N PRO A 76 3.93 -1.16 12.16
CA PRO A 76 4.16 -2.47 12.76
C PRO A 76 4.95 -3.39 11.82
N LYS A 77 5.75 -4.30 12.41
CA LYS A 77 6.75 -5.18 11.78
C LYS A 77 8.00 -4.46 11.32
#